data_AF-A0A256XJY3-F1
#
_entry.id   AF-A0A256XJY3-F1
#
_cell.length_a   1.000
_cell.length_b   1.000
_cell.length_c   1.000
_cell.angle_alpha   90.00
_cell.angle_beta   90.00
_cell.angle_gamma   90.00
#
_symmetry.space_group_name_H-M   'P 1'
#
loop_
_entity.id
_entity.type
_entity.pdbx_description
1 polymer ?
#
loop_
_entity_poly.entity_id
_entity_poly.type
_entity_poly.pdbx_seq_one_letter_code
_entity_poly.pdbx_strand_id
1 'polypeptide(L)'
;RFYSIILGENGGLDYENMMIYTEENDILIDKKIIYQNKDPYLTALSHFIDCIVHDKDPITTKDQMVWLQATLEAALISAEKNKPVRVSTLI
;
A
#
# COMPACT_ATOMS: atom_id res chain seq x y z
N ARG A 1 2.23 14.04 3.90
CA ARG A 1 1.52 13.23 4.93
C ARG A 1 0.67 12.23 4.18
N PHE A 2 0.80 10.95 4.48
CA PHE A 2 -0.03 9.90 3.88
C PHE A 2 -1.25 9.68 4.77
N TYR A 3 -2.44 9.71 4.19
CA TYR A 3 -3.70 9.48 4.89
C TYR A 3 -4.35 8.24 4.28
N SER A 4 -4.70 7.29 5.13
CA SER A 4 -5.38 6.08 4.71
C SER A 4 -6.28 5.58 5.84
N ILE A 5 -7.51 5.25 5.47
CA ILE A 5 -8.45 4.49 6.29
C ILE A 5 -8.70 3.17 5.59
N ILE A 6 -8.52 2.07 6.32
CA ILE A 6 -8.85 0.73 5.85
C ILE A 6 -10.05 0.26 6.66
N LEU A 7 -11.10 -0.20 5.98
CA LEU A 7 -12.30 -0.75 6.58
C LEU A 7 -12.40 -2.22 6.19
N GLY A 8 -12.56 -3.09 7.18
CA GLY A 8 -12.78 -4.52 7.00
C GLY A 8 -13.92 -5.00 7.87
N GLU A 9 -14.35 -6.23 7.64
CA GLU A 9 -15.47 -6.84 8.36
C GLU A 9 -15.15 -7.07 9.85
N ASN A 10 -13.89 -7.37 10.16
CA ASN A 10 -13.43 -7.68 11.53
C ASN A 10 -12.69 -6.51 12.20
N GLY A 11 -12.66 -5.32 11.58
CA GLY A 11 -11.93 -4.17 12.12
C GLY A 11 -11.53 -3.13 11.08
N GLY A 12 -10.84 -2.10 11.51
CA GLY A 12 -10.35 -1.02 10.65
C GLY A 12 -9.00 -0.47 11.11
N LEU A 13 -8.35 0.27 10.22
CA LEU A 13 -7.08 0.95 10.48
C LEU A 13 -7.19 2.41 10.09
N ASP A 14 -6.83 3.29 11.00
CA ASP A 14 -6.60 4.71 10.77
C ASP A 14 -5.09 4.97 10.87
N TYR A 15 -4.45 5.20 9.72
CA TYR A 15 -3.02 5.40 9.67
C TYR A 15 -2.59 6.77 10.19
N GLU A 16 -3.43 7.80 10.07
CA GLU A 16 -3.12 9.14 10.56
C GLU A 16 -3.00 9.15 12.08
N ASN A 17 -3.91 8.46 12.75
CA ASN A 17 -3.91 8.30 14.20
C ASN A 17 -3.05 7.12 14.69
N MET A 18 -2.52 6.31 13.77
CA MET A 18 -1.76 5.10 14.06
C MET A 18 -2.56 4.13 14.94
N MET A 19 -3.83 3.92 14.60
CA MET A 19 -4.77 3.12 15.38
C MET A 19 -5.35 1.97 14.56
N ILE A 20 -5.45 0.80 15.18
CA ILE A 20 -6.21 -0.35 14.69
C ILE A 20 -7.41 -0.52 15.63
N TYR A 21 -8.60 -0.54 15.04
CA TYR A 21 -9.86 -0.80 15.72
C TYR A 21 -10.27 -2.24 15.43
N THR A 22 -10.41 -3.08 16.44
CA THR A 22 -10.71 -4.51 16.27
C THR A 22 -11.50 -5.05 17.45
N GLU A 23 -11.98 -6.28 17.34
CA GLU A 23 -12.60 -7.02 18.44
C GLU A 23 -11.75 -8.24 18.79
N GLU A 24 -11.52 -8.51 20.08
CA GLU A 24 -10.91 -9.76 20.57
C GLU A 24 -11.69 -10.28 21.78
N ASN A 25 -12.11 -11.54 21.74
CA ASN A 25 -12.94 -12.17 22.78
C ASN A 25 -14.21 -11.37 23.11
N ASP A 26 -14.95 -10.95 22.09
CA ASP A 26 -16.18 -10.15 22.18
C ASP A 26 -16.00 -8.76 22.84
N ILE A 27 -14.77 -8.24 22.85
CA ILE A 27 -14.41 -6.93 23.42
C ILE A 27 -13.80 -6.07 22.33
N LEU A 28 -14.30 -4.84 22.18
CA LEU A 28 -13.70 -3.83 21.31
C LEU A 28 -12.35 -3.37 21.89
N ILE A 29 -11.32 -3.43 21.06
CA ILE A 29 -9.94 -3.10 21.40
C ILE A 29 -9.36 -2.15 20.37
N ASP A 30 -8.70 -1.12 20.90
CA ASP A 30 -7.96 -0.13 20.14
C ASP A 30 -6.46 -0.38 20.33
N LYS A 31 -5.75 -0.69 19.24
CA LYS A 31 -4.31 -0.96 19.27
C LYS A 31 -3.54 0.17 18.61
N LYS A 32 -2.62 0.77 19.36
CA LYS A 32 -1.74 1.82 18.85
C LYS A 32 -0.55 1.20 18.11
N ILE A 33 -0.36 1.61 16.86
CA ILE A 33 0.80 1.27 16.04
C ILE A 33 1.97 2.13 16.52
N ILE A 34 3.06 1.47 16.92
CA ILE A 34 4.32 2.14 17.23
C ILE A 34 5.25 1.94 16.03
N TYR A 35 5.52 3.02 15.31
CA TYR A 35 6.42 3.01 14.16
C TYR A 35 7.63 3.92 14.42
N GLN A 36 8.79 3.47 13.98
CA GLN A 36 10.00 4.29 13.97
C GLN A 36 10.08 5.03 12.65
N ASN A 37 10.09 6.36 12.70
CA ASN A 37 10.25 7.17 11.49
C ASN A 37 11.64 6.93 10.88
N LYS A 38 11.68 6.13 9.81
CA LYS A 38 12.86 5.96 8.96
C LYS A 38 12.70 6.80 7.71
N ASP A 39 13.81 7.37 7.25
CA ASP A 39 13.86 8.04 5.95
C ASP A 39 13.48 7.04 4.84
N PRO A 40 12.38 7.27 4.10
CA PRO A 40 11.92 6.36 3.05
C PRO A 40 12.94 6.20 1.92
N TYR A 41 13.68 7.26 1.58
CA TYR A 41 14.70 7.21 0.54
C TYR A 41 15.87 6.32 0.96
N LEU A 42 16.39 6.52 2.18
CA LEU A 42 17.47 5.67 2.71
C LEU A 42 17.02 4.22 2.88
N THR A 43 15.76 4.01 3.27
CA THR A 43 15.17 2.67 3.40
C THR A 43 15.10 1.97 2.05
N ALA A 44 14.64 2.66 1.00
CA ALA A 44 14.57 2.11 -0.35
C ALA A 44 15.96 1.81 -0.95
N LEU A 45 16.93 2.71 -0.75
CA LEU A 45 18.32 2.49 -1.17
C LEU A 45 18.92 1.27 -0.46
N SER A 46 18.72 1.16 0.85
CA SER A 46 19.21 0.03 1.64
C SER A 46 18.58 -1.28 1.16
N HIS A 47 17.28 -1.28 0.86
CA HIS A 47 16.56 -2.42 0.30
C HIS A 47 17.11 -2.84 -1.07
N PHE A 48 17.40 -1.88 -1.95
CA PHE A 48 18.02 -2.15 -3.26
C PHE A 48 19.38 -2.84 -3.11
N ILE A 49 20.24 -2.31 -2.23
CA ILE A 49 21.56 -2.91 -1.96
C ILE A 49 21.38 -4.33 -1.37
N ASP A 50 20.45 -4.52 -0.44
CA ASP A 50 20.18 -5.83 0.18
C ASP A 50 19.78 -6.89 -0.85
N CYS A 51 18.92 -6.52 -1.81
CA CYS A 51 18.50 -7.42 -2.89
C CYS A 51 19.68 -7.90 -3.74
N ILE A 52 20.59 -6.99 -4.09
CA ILE A 52 21.76 -7.32 -4.91
C ILE A 52 22.76 -8.17 -4.13
N VAL A 53 23.08 -7.78 -2.90
CA VAL A 53 24.11 -8.44 -2.09
C VAL A 53 23.69 -9.85 -1.68
N HIS A 54 22.40 -10.04 -1.39
CA HIS A 54 21.88 -11.29 -0.84
C HIS A 54 21.05 -12.11 -1.83
N ASP A 55 21.04 -11.73 -3.11
CA ASP A 55 20.27 -12.40 -4.18
C ASP A 55 18.80 -12.61 -3.79
N LYS A 56 18.15 -11.54 -3.32
CA LYS A 56 16.75 -11.54 -2.91
C LYS A 56 15.89 -10.78 -3.91
N ASP A 57 14.65 -11.25 -4.07
CA ASP A 57 13.65 -10.51 -4.83
C ASP A 57 13.27 -9.20 -4.12
N PRO A 58 13.06 -8.12 -4.87
CA PRO A 58 12.58 -6.87 -4.31
C PRO A 58 11.15 -7.03 -3.78
N ILE A 59 10.82 -6.29 -2.71
CA ILE A 59 9.45 -6.21 -2.16
C ILE A 59 8.43 -5.87 -3.26
N THR A 60 8.85 -5.03 -4.20
CA THR A 60 8.06 -4.61 -5.35
C THR A 60 8.61 -5.26 -6.62
N THR A 61 7.86 -6.19 -7.20
CA THR A 61 8.28 -6.94 -8.40
C THR A 61 8.02 -6.15 -9.68
N LYS A 62 8.68 -6.55 -10.77
CA LYS A 62 8.46 -5.97 -12.11
C LYS A 62 6.98 -6.02 -12.54
N ASP A 63 6.30 -7.14 -12.27
CA ASP A 63 4.91 -7.33 -12.70
C ASP A 63 3.98 -6.43 -11.89
N GLN A 64 4.23 -6.25 -10.59
CA GLN A 64 3.51 -5.29 -9.76
C GLN A 64 3.68 -3.84 -10.26
N MET A 65 4.85 -3.50 -10.81
CA MET A 65 5.08 -2.18 -11.42
C MET A 65 4.34 -1.98 -12.73
N VAL A 66 4.20 -3.02 -13.55
CA VAL A 66 3.34 -2.97 -14.75
C VAL A 66 1.88 -2.73 -14.35
N TRP A 67 1.38 -3.46 -13.34
CA TRP A 67 0.03 -3.25 -12.81
C TRP A 67 -0.17 -1.82 -12.25
N LEU A 68 0.83 -1.25 -11.58
CA LEU A 68 0.78 0.12 -11.11
C LEU A 68 0.63 1.10 -12.29
N GLN A 69 1.47 0.96 -13.33
CA GLN A 69 1.39 1.80 -14.52
C GLN A 69 0.04 1.68 -15.23
N ALA A 70 -0.47 0.45 -15.41
CA ALA A 70 -1.78 0.21 -16.00
C ALA A 70 -2.92 0.84 -15.16
N THR A 71 -2.79 0.85 -13.83
CA THR A 71 -3.77 1.49 -12.94
C THR A 71 -3.79 3.01 -13.12
N LEU A 72 -2.61 3.63 -13.22
CA LEU A 72 -2.48 5.08 -13.47
C LEU A 72 -3.06 5.46 -14.85
N GLU A 73 -2.76 4.66 -15.88
CA GLU A 73 -3.29 4.86 -17.24
C GLU A 73 -4.82 4.70 -17.27
N ALA A 74 -5.36 3.67 -16.63
CA ALA A 74 -6.81 3.48 -16.53
C ALA A 74 -7.51 4.66 -15.86
N ALA A 75 -6.90 5.24 -14.81
CA ALA A 75 -7.44 6.42 -14.14
C ALA A 75 -7.46 7.65 -15.06
N LEU A 76 -6.40 7.87 -15.84
CA LEU A 76 -6.34 8.95 -16.84
C LEU A 76 -7.42 8.80 -17.90
N ILE A 77 -7.51 7.61 -18.52
CA ILE A 77 -8.54 7.32 -19.53
C ILE A 77 -9.95 7.46 -18.94
N SER A 78 -10.16 6.99 -17.71
CA SER A 78 -11.44 7.10 -17.02
C SER A 78 -11.84 8.56 -16.80
N ALA A 79 -10.88 9.43 -16.44
CA ALA A 79 -11.13 10.85 -16.24
C ALA A 79 -11.50 11.55 -17.56
N GLU A 80 -10.82 11.23 -18.66
CA GLU A 80 -11.12 11.79 -19.99
C GLU A 80 -12.48 11.35 -20.53
N LYS A 81 -12.82 10.06 -20.35
CA LYS A 81 -14.02 9.45 -20.93
C LYS A 81 -15.24 9.53 -20.02
N ASN A 82 -15.05 9.94 -18.77
CA ASN A 82 -16.05 9.92 -17.71
C ASN A 82 -16.77 8.56 -17.60
N LYS A 83 -16.01 7.47 -17.72
CA LYS A 83 -16.53 6.09 -17.71
C LYS A 83 -15.53 5.16 -17.03
N PRO A 84 -16.00 4.13 -16.30
CA PRO A 84 -15.12 3.13 -15.71
C PRO A 84 -14.25 2.44 -16.77
N VAL A 85 -12.97 2.27 -16.46
CA VAL A 85 -12.00 1.52 -17.27
C VAL A 85 -11.49 0.35 -16.45
N ARG A 86 -11.52 -0.86 -17.03
CA ARG A 86 -11.00 -2.06 -16.37
C ARG A 86 -9.48 -2.11 -16.53
N VAL A 87 -8.73 -2.01 -15.43
CA VAL A 87 -7.25 -2.00 -15.45
C VAL A 87 -6.66 -3.19 -16.21
N SER A 88 -7.23 -4.38 -16.04
CA SER A 88 -6.73 -5.61 -16.67
C SER A 88 -6.79 -5.63 -18.20
N THR A 89 -7.41 -4.65 -18.86
CA THR A 89 -7.40 -4.55 -20.32
C THR A 89 -6.22 -3.74 -20.86
N LEU A 90 -5.33 -3.26 -19.99
CA LEU A 90 -4.17 -2.43 -20.31
C LEU A 90 -2.83 -3.13 -20.03
N ILE A 91 -2.86 -4.45 -19.83
CA ILE A 91 -1.72 -5.30 -19.45
C ILE A 91 -1.56 -6.41 -20.48
#